data_AF-A0A4Q9PMX5-F1
#
_entry.id   AF-A0A4Q9PMX5-F1
#
_cell.length_a   1.000
_cell.length_b   1.000
_cell.length_c   1.000
_cell.angle_alpha   90.00
_cell.angle_beta   90.00
_cell.angle_gamma   90.00
#
_symmetry.space_group_name_H-M   'P 1'
#
loop_
_entity.id
_entity.type
_entity.pdbx_description
1 polymer ?
#
loop_
_entity_poly.entity_id
_entity_poly.type
_entity_poly.pdbx_seq_one_letter_code
_entity_poly.pdbx_strand_id
1 'polypeptide(L)'
;MPTSTLTDKVPFSAGLPVHLEPDSLYISTIPLTQGFHWALIHVDCHGSATRHHWAATTNDPHGPEGYVCQPMPNGPRMKAGQQPILAYFKIPEYVPVDIPLLQDVCDGVFPGAATRASYSALQNRAANMSPRTWCTSVLARLLALSVQGPGAAQRAAEIEAFVDAHSCSLGDAYARAFLFRQNYSTVVLPVTLCASAVRRSRLSVVAVRECITDAEGAVHCMPSVPPSCVVNF
;
A
#
# COMPACT_ATOMS: atom_id res chain seq x y z
N MET A 1 50.98 13.64 26.75
CA MET A 1 49.82 13.90 25.88
C MET A 1 49.14 12.57 25.61
N PRO A 2 48.03 12.22 26.27
CA PRO A 2 47.34 10.96 25.99
C PRO A 2 46.51 11.12 24.71
N THR A 3 46.87 10.36 23.69
CA THR A 3 46.14 10.22 22.43
C THR A 3 44.85 9.46 22.74
N SER A 4 43.72 10.18 22.75
CA SER A 4 42.39 9.58 22.87
C SER A 4 42.09 8.79 21.60
N THR A 5 42.30 7.48 21.66
CA THR A 5 41.95 6.54 20.60
C THR A 5 40.62 5.88 20.89
N LEU A 6 39.83 5.76 19.81
CA LEU A 6 38.67 4.89 19.64
C LEU A 6 37.40 5.35 20.36
N THR A 7 36.72 6.25 19.68
CA THR A 7 35.26 6.19 19.55
C THR A 7 34.87 4.80 19.05
N ASP A 8 34.69 3.86 19.97
CA ASP A 8 33.78 2.74 19.76
C ASP A 8 32.41 3.36 19.49
N LYS A 9 32.10 3.57 18.21
CA LYS A 9 30.73 3.75 17.77
C LYS A 9 30.04 2.47 18.17
N VAL A 10 29.39 2.48 19.34
CA VAL A 10 28.46 1.44 19.77
C VAL A 10 27.64 1.11 18.53
N PRO A 11 27.74 -0.14 18.00
CA PRO A 11 27.11 -0.49 16.75
C PRO A 11 25.67 -0.10 16.89
N PHE A 12 25.28 0.88 16.07
CA PHE A 12 23.99 1.51 16.14
C PHE A 12 22.97 0.37 16.21
N SER A 13 22.31 0.20 17.36
CA SER A 13 21.40 -0.92 17.60
C SER A 13 20.31 -0.83 16.55
N ALA A 14 20.57 -1.51 15.44
CA ALA A 14 19.66 -1.65 14.33
C ALA A 14 18.51 -2.41 14.96
N GLY A 15 17.41 -1.69 15.21
CA GLY A 15 16.39 -2.08 16.19
C GLY A 15 15.94 -3.54 16.05
N LEU A 16 15.32 -4.06 17.11
CA LEU A 16 14.96 -5.48 17.19
C LEU A 16 14.25 -5.95 15.91
N PRO A 17 14.54 -7.19 15.46
CA PRO A 17 13.88 -7.74 14.30
C PRO A 17 12.38 -7.80 14.54
N VAL A 18 11.60 -7.51 13.50
CA VAL A 18 10.14 -7.67 13.49
C VAL A 18 9.82 -8.88 12.63
N HIS A 19 9.14 -9.86 13.20
CA HIS A 19 8.72 -11.04 12.47
C HIS A 19 7.55 -10.66 11.54
N LEU A 20 7.76 -10.86 10.23
CA LEU A 20 6.73 -10.78 9.21
C LEU A 20 6.56 -12.18 8.61
N GLU A 21 5.34 -12.52 8.23
CA GLU A 21 5.00 -13.83 7.69
C GLU A 21 5.54 -13.97 6.25
N PRO A 22 5.99 -15.18 5.85
CA PRO A 22 6.27 -15.49 4.44
C PRO A 22 5.05 -15.24 3.54
N ASP A 23 5.29 -15.16 2.23
CA ASP A 23 4.24 -15.05 1.21
C ASP A 23 3.24 -13.91 1.50
N SER A 24 3.77 -12.77 1.96
CA SER A 24 2.97 -11.66 2.46
C SER A 24 3.49 -10.31 1.99
N LEU A 25 2.56 -9.36 1.87
CA LEU A 25 2.85 -7.96 1.57
C LEU A 25 2.37 -7.07 2.72
N TYR A 26 3.20 -6.09 3.06
CA TYR A 26 2.92 -5.10 4.09
C TYR A 26 3.15 -3.69 3.57
N ILE A 27 2.40 -2.71 4.09
CA ILE A 27 2.83 -1.30 4.06
C ILE A 27 3.56 -0.98 5.36
N SER A 28 4.74 -0.40 5.29
CA SER A 28 5.42 0.21 6.42
C SER A 28 5.31 1.72 6.39
N THR A 29 5.17 2.35 7.56
CA THR A 29 5.10 3.81 7.67
C THR A 29 6.14 4.36 8.64
N ILE A 30 6.85 5.39 8.20
CA ILE A 30 7.87 6.12 8.95
C ILE A 30 7.40 7.58 9.09
N PRO A 31 7.42 8.18 10.28
CA PRO A 31 6.98 9.56 10.46
C PRO A 31 7.95 10.53 9.79
N LEU A 32 7.42 11.52 9.09
CA LEU A 32 8.16 12.67 8.56
C LEU A 32 7.69 13.94 9.28
N THR A 33 8.39 15.05 9.06
CA THR A 33 7.95 16.37 9.56
C THR A 33 6.54 16.72 9.07
N GLN A 34 6.17 16.26 7.88
CA GLN A 34 4.84 16.43 7.30
C GLN A 34 4.36 15.08 6.75
N GLY A 35 3.51 14.40 7.53
CA GLY A 35 2.93 13.11 7.15
C GLY A 35 3.88 11.92 7.34
N PHE A 36 3.82 10.96 6.43
CA PHE A 36 4.51 9.68 6.55
C PHE A 36 5.19 9.27 5.24
N HIS A 37 6.38 8.69 5.34
CA HIS A 37 6.96 7.94 4.24
C HIS A 37 6.39 6.53 4.25
N TRP A 38 5.81 6.11 3.13
CA TRP A 38 5.24 4.79 2.94
C TRP A 38 6.19 3.95 2.09
N ALA A 39 6.32 2.67 2.44
CA ALA A 39 7.08 1.70 1.67
C ALA A 39 6.38 0.34 1.74
N LEU A 40 6.40 -0.41 0.65
CA LEU A 40 5.94 -1.78 0.62
C LEU A 40 7.06 -2.71 1.10
N ILE A 41 6.69 -3.73 1.86
CA ILE A 41 7.58 -4.78 2.35
C ILE A 41 7.02 -6.09 1.86
N HIS A 42 7.73 -6.72 0.94
CA HIS A 42 7.40 -8.03 0.44
C HIS A 42 8.24 -9.06 1.16
N VAL A 43 7.63 -10.16 1.57
CA VAL A 43 8.31 -11.30 2.18
C VAL A 43 8.02 -12.51 1.30
N ASP A 44 9.06 -13.08 0.70
CA ASP A 44 8.91 -14.25 -0.17
C ASP A 44 8.64 -15.54 0.64
N CYS A 45 8.41 -16.64 -0.08
CA CYS A 45 8.16 -17.96 0.50
C CYS A 45 9.32 -18.49 1.37
N HIS A 46 10.53 -17.94 1.24
CA HIS A 46 11.70 -18.29 2.05
C HIS A 46 11.87 -17.36 3.26
N GLY A 47 10.96 -16.41 3.47
CA GLY A 47 11.06 -15.41 4.54
C GLY A 47 12.03 -14.28 4.25
N SER A 48 12.56 -14.17 3.02
CA SER A 48 13.44 -13.07 2.63
C SER A 48 12.61 -11.82 2.37
N ALA A 49 12.97 -10.73 3.05
CA ALA A 49 12.25 -9.47 2.94
C ALA A 49 12.94 -8.50 1.97
N THR A 50 12.13 -7.83 1.15
CA THR A 50 12.55 -6.73 0.28
C THR A 50 11.69 -5.50 0.55
N ARG A 51 12.33 -4.33 0.61
CA ARG A 51 11.66 -3.03 0.70
C ARG A 51 11.53 -2.43 -0.69
N HIS A 52 10.32 -2.03 -1.03
CA HIS A 52 9.95 -1.39 -2.29
C HIS A 52 9.41 0.00 -1.96
N HIS A 53 10.10 1.05 -2.40
CA HIS A 53 9.68 2.41 -2.09
C HIS A 53 10.10 3.39 -3.15
N TRP A 54 9.44 4.54 -3.16
CA TRP A 54 9.87 5.69 -3.93
C TRP A 54 10.86 6.51 -3.11
N ALA A 55 12.05 6.74 -3.65
CA ALA A 55 13.05 7.62 -3.07
C ALA A 55 13.70 8.52 -4.12
N ALA A 56 14.38 9.58 -3.66
CA ALA A 56 15.34 10.30 -4.49
C ALA A 56 16.46 9.36 -4.91
N THR A 57 16.84 9.41 -6.19
CA THR A 57 17.92 8.58 -6.75
C THR A 57 19.26 9.30 -6.74
N THR A 58 19.26 10.59 -6.39
CA THR A 58 20.45 11.43 -6.24
C THR A 58 20.35 12.24 -4.93
N ASN A 59 21.44 12.90 -4.56
CA ASN A 59 21.47 13.80 -3.39
C ASN A 59 20.85 15.18 -3.68
N ASP A 60 20.46 15.45 -4.93
CA ASP A 60 19.81 16.70 -5.31
C ASP A 60 18.34 16.67 -4.88
N PRO A 61 17.86 17.60 -4.04
CA PRO A 61 16.45 17.65 -3.61
C PRO A 61 15.46 17.92 -4.77
N HIS A 62 15.96 18.40 -5.91
CA HIS A 62 15.21 18.56 -7.15
C HIS A 62 15.56 17.50 -8.21
N GLY A 63 16.43 16.57 -7.83
CA GLY A 63 16.91 15.50 -8.69
C GLY A 63 15.84 14.49 -9.07
N PRO A 64 16.21 13.49 -9.87
CA PRO A 64 15.31 12.42 -10.23
C PRO A 64 14.92 11.60 -9.01
N GLU A 65 13.63 11.27 -8.93
CA GLU A 65 13.09 10.35 -7.95
C GLU A 65 12.46 9.15 -8.69
N GLY A 66 12.45 7.98 -8.04
CA GLY A 66 11.97 6.77 -8.69
C GLY A 66 11.80 5.61 -7.73
N TYR A 67 11.40 4.48 -8.31
CA TYR A 67 11.28 3.23 -7.59
C TYR A 67 12.67 2.71 -7.19
N VAL A 68 12.77 2.29 -5.93
CA VAL A 68 13.97 1.69 -5.34
C VAL A 68 13.57 0.37 -4.68
N CYS A 69 14.35 -0.67 -4.97
CA CYS A 69 14.25 -1.99 -4.36
C CYS A 69 15.46 -2.23 -3.46
N GLN A 70 15.23 -2.56 -2.19
CA GLN A 70 16.29 -2.80 -1.21
C GLN A 70 16.11 -4.15 -0.53
N PRO A 71 17.03 -5.11 -0.72
CA PRO A 71 17.07 -6.31 0.09
C PRO A 71 17.21 -5.98 1.57
N MET A 72 16.52 -6.74 2.44
CA MET A 72 16.60 -6.61 3.89
C MET A 72 17.29 -7.85 4.46
N PRO A 73 18.63 -7.99 4.35
CA PRO A 73 19.35 -9.22 4.71
C PRO A 73 19.26 -9.61 6.19
N ASN A 74 18.86 -8.66 7.04
CA ASN A 74 18.63 -8.89 8.46
C ASN A 74 17.13 -8.88 8.83
N GLY A 75 16.27 -9.05 7.82
CA GLY A 75 14.82 -8.97 7.94
C GLY A 75 14.29 -7.56 8.23
N PRO A 76 12.96 -7.47 8.39
CA PRO A 76 12.24 -6.28 8.85
C PRO A 76 12.69 -5.88 10.26
N ARG A 77 12.73 -4.57 10.54
CA ARG A 77 13.30 -4.01 11.77
C ARG A 77 12.39 -2.94 12.34
N MET A 78 12.55 -2.61 13.61
CA MET A 78 11.81 -1.48 14.21
C MET A 78 12.21 -0.10 13.68
N LYS A 79 13.30 0.00 12.89
CA LYS A 79 13.86 1.27 12.39
C LYS A 79 14.37 1.11 10.96
N ALA A 80 14.22 2.17 10.16
CA ALA A 80 14.93 2.35 8.90
C ALA A 80 16.02 3.41 9.08
N GLY A 81 17.26 2.96 9.23
CA GLY A 81 18.36 3.82 9.66
C GLY A 81 18.10 4.37 11.07
N GLN A 82 17.96 5.68 11.19
CA GLN A 82 17.69 6.38 12.46
C GLN A 82 16.20 6.53 12.75
N GLN A 83 15.35 6.38 11.75
CA GLN A 83 13.93 6.68 11.85
C GLN A 83 13.14 5.45 12.31
N PRO A 84 12.21 5.61 13.27
CA PRO A 84 11.35 4.52 13.72
C PRO A 84 10.37 4.11 12.61
N ILE A 85 10.12 2.80 12.51
CA ILE A 85 8.97 2.28 11.77
C ILE A 85 7.82 2.19 12.78
N LEU A 86 6.72 2.87 12.50
CA LEU A 86 5.56 2.88 13.41
C LEU A 86 4.85 1.52 13.37
N ALA A 87 4.56 1.06 12.16
CA ALA A 87 3.87 -0.20 11.95
C ALA A 87 4.21 -0.84 10.60
N TYR A 88 3.90 -2.14 10.54
CA TYR A 88 3.73 -2.92 9.32
C TYR A 88 2.26 -3.32 9.19
N PHE A 89 1.59 -2.84 8.15
CA PHE A 89 0.19 -3.10 7.85
C PHE A 89 0.09 -4.24 6.84
N LYS A 90 -0.26 -5.45 7.28
CA LYS A 90 -0.39 -6.64 6.44
C LYS A 90 -1.61 -6.49 5.52
N ILE A 91 -1.44 -6.82 4.24
CA ILE A 91 -2.52 -6.81 3.23
C ILE A 91 -3.07 -8.23 3.08
N PRO A 92 -4.24 -8.57 3.67
CA PRO A 92 -4.72 -9.96 3.67
C PRO A 92 -5.13 -10.49 2.29
N GLU A 93 -5.52 -9.61 1.36
CA GLU A 93 -5.96 -9.96 0.01
C GLU A 93 -4.81 -10.09 -0.99
N TYR A 94 -3.56 -9.88 -0.53
CA TYR A 94 -2.39 -10.05 -1.36
C TYR A 94 -2.19 -11.52 -1.70
N VAL A 95 -2.04 -11.80 -2.99
CA VAL A 95 -1.56 -13.09 -3.48
C VAL A 95 -0.08 -12.93 -3.83
N PRO A 96 0.81 -13.79 -3.32
CA PRO A 96 2.23 -13.76 -3.63
C PRO A 96 2.50 -13.70 -5.13
N VAL A 97 3.40 -12.82 -5.53
CA VAL A 97 3.89 -12.72 -6.90
C VAL A 97 5.41 -12.78 -6.91
N ASP A 98 5.98 -13.23 -8.03
CA ASP A 98 7.44 -13.24 -8.18
C ASP A 98 8.02 -11.82 -8.09
N ILE A 99 9.23 -11.71 -7.52
CA ILE A 99 9.92 -10.43 -7.34
C ILE A 99 10.04 -9.62 -8.63
N PRO A 100 10.40 -10.20 -9.81
CA PRO A 100 10.46 -9.43 -11.05
C PRO A 100 9.12 -8.81 -11.45
N LEU A 101 8.01 -9.54 -11.28
CA LEU A 101 6.67 -9.00 -11.56
C LEU A 101 6.32 -7.88 -10.58
N LEU A 102 6.64 -8.03 -9.29
CA LEU A 102 6.45 -6.97 -8.31
C LEU A 102 7.27 -5.72 -8.65
N GLN A 103 8.52 -5.89 -9.07
CA GLN A 103 9.40 -4.80 -9.49
C GLN A 103 8.83 -4.06 -10.71
N ASP A 104 8.35 -4.78 -11.72
CA ASP A 104 7.72 -4.19 -12.91
C ASP A 104 6.44 -3.42 -12.56
N VAL A 105 5.62 -3.93 -11.64
CA VAL A 105 4.43 -3.21 -11.16
C VAL A 105 4.82 -1.94 -10.40
N CYS A 106 5.80 -2.04 -9.49
CA CYS A 106 6.32 -0.90 -8.71
C CYS A 106 6.86 0.23 -9.60
N ASP A 107 7.63 -0.13 -10.63
CA ASP A 107 8.23 0.81 -11.58
C ASP A 107 7.17 1.40 -12.53
N GLY A 108 6.20 0.58 -12.98
CA GLY A 108 5.20 1.01 -13.97
C GLY A 108 4.12 1.97 -13.47
N VAL A 109 4.11 2.34 -12.18
CA VAL A 109 3.10 3.23 -11.58
C VAL A 109 3.37 4.71 -11.84
N PHE A 110 4.61 5.10 -12.13
CA PHE A 110 4.93 6.51 -12.36
C PHE A 110 4.22 7.09 -13.61
N PRO A 111 3.92 8.40 -13.61
CA PRO A 111 3.25 9.04 -14.73
C PRO A 111 4.17 9.01 -15.96
N GLY A 112 3.71 8.43 -17.07
CA GLY A 112 4.53 8.34 -18.28
C GLY A 112 5.49 7.14 -18.32
N ALA A 113 5.17 6.05 -17.63
CA ALA A 113 5.89 4.75 -17.61
C ALA A 113 6.24 4.14 -18.99
N ALA A 114 5.76 4.71 -20.10
CA ALA A 114 6.16 4.32 -21.45
C ALA A 114 7.67 4.50 -21.70
N THR A 115 8.33 5.40 -20.98
CA THR A 115 9.78 5.56 -21.01
C THR A 115 10.30 5.34 -19.59
N ARG A 116 11.05 4.26 -19.32
CA ARG A 116 11.72 3.95 -18.03
C ARG A 116 12.76 5.01 -17.58
N ALA A 117 12.66 6.24 -18.07
CA ALA A 117 13.52 7.35 -17.72
C ALA A 117 13.13 7.89 -16.34
N SER A 118 14.12 8.09 -15.47
CA SER A 118 13.93 8.66 -14.13
C SER A 118 13.11 9.94 -14.18
N TYR A 119 12.06 10.01 -13.36
CA TYR A 119 11.15 11.16 -13.32
C TYR A 119 11.73 12.25 -12.45
N SER A 120 11.67 13.50 -12.90
CA SER A 120 11.99 14.62 -12.01
C SER A 120 10.99 14.66 -10.86
N ALA A 121 11.46 15.01 -9.67
CA ALA A 121 10.59 15.25 -8.51
C ALA A 121 9.43 16.21 -8.83
N LEU A 122 9.70 17.21 -9.69
CA LEU A 122 8.71 18.20 -10.11
C LEU A 122 7.56 17.57 -10.91
N GLN A 123 7.85 16.68 -11.87
CA GLN A 123 6.82 16.00 -12.67
C GLN A 123 5.94 15.10 -11.82
N ASN A 124 6.55 14.32 -10.92
CA ASN A 124 5.79 13.45 -10.02
C ASN A 124 4.84 14.26 -9.13
N ARG A 125 5.32 15.38 -8.57
CA ARG A 125 4.50 16.28 -7.75
C ARG A 125 3.41 16.96 -8.56
N ALA A 126 3.68 17.37 -9.80
CA ALA A 126 2.67 17.93 -10.71
C ALA A 126 1.56 16.92 -11.04
N ALA A 127 1.86 15.63 -11.00
CA ALA A 127 0.89 14.54 -11.12
C ALA A 127 0.24 14.12 -9.79
N ASN A 128 0.38 14.93 -8.74
CA ASN A 128 -0.10 14.64 -7.38
C ASN A 128 0.44 13.33 -6.78
N MET A 129 1.61 12.88 -7.24
CA MET A 129 2.22 11.67 -6.72
C MET A 129 2.99 11.97 -5.42
N SER A 130 2.83 11.08 -4.46
CA SER A 130 3.54 11.01 -3.18
C SER A 130 3.85 9.54 -2.84
N PRO A 131 4.77 9.22 -1.91
CA PRO A 131 5.02 7.83 -1.50
C PRO A 131 3.74 7.08 -1.09
N ARG A 132 2.78 7.79 -0.49
CA ARG A 132 1.44 7.28 -0.15
C ARG A 132 0.66 6.88 -1.42
N THR A 133 0.41 7.84 -2.31
CA THR A 133 -0.39 7.60 -3.53
C THR A 133 0.28 6.63 -4.51
N TRP A 134 1.63 6.57 -4.51
CA TRP A 134 2.39 5.55 -5.21
C TRP A 134 2.10 4.15 -4.64
N CYS A 135 2.19 3.95 -3.31
CA CYS A 135 1.84 2.66 -2.68
C CYS A 135 0.39 2.26 -3.00
N THR A 136 -0.56 3.20 -2.92
CA THR A 136 -1.97 2.94 -3.27
C THR A 136 -2.13 2.48 -4.71
N SER A 137 -1.43 3.14 -5.64
CA SER A 137 -1.48 2.80 -7.07
C SER A 137 -0.84 1.45 -7.37
N VAL A 138 0.27 1.11 -6.69
CA VAL A 138 0.88 -0.23 -6.75
C VAL A 138 -0.10 -1.29 -6.24
N LEU A 139 -0.71 -1.05 -5.08
CA LEU A 139 -1.71 -1.97 -4.51
C LEU A 139 -2.90 -2.18 -5.43
N ALA A 140 -3.43 -1.12 -6.04
CA ALA A 140 -4.54 -1.23 -6.98
C ALA A 140 -4.20 -2.18 -8.15
N ARG A 141 -2.96 -2.12 -8.66
CA ARG A 141 -2.49 -3.02 -9.72
C ARG A 141 -2.29 -4.45 -9.23
N LEU A 142 -1.63 -4.65 -8.09
CA LEU A 142 -1.42 -5.98 -7.52
C LEU A 142 -2.75 -6.68 -7.20
N LEU A 143 -3.70 -5.97 -6.59
CA LEU A 143 -5.02 -6.50 -6.27
C LEU A 143 -5.85 -6.81 -7.52
N ALA A 144 -5.64 -6.09 -8.63
CA ALA A 144 -6.30 -6.40 -9.90
C ALA A 144 -5.77 -7.71 -10.53
N LEU A 145 -4.54 -8.13 -10.20
CA LEU A 145 -4.00 -9.42 -10.63
C LEU A 145 -4.60 -10.59 -9.84
N SER A 146 -4.91 -10.39 -8.55
CA SER A 146 -5.42 -11.44 -7.67
C SER A 146 -6.95 -11.52 -7.63
N VAL A 147 -7.61 -10.38 -7.54
CA VAL A 147 -9.07 -10.25 -7.48
C VAL A 147 -9.56 -9.92 -8.88
N GLN A 148 -10.11 -10.91 -9.59
CA GLN A 148 -10.78 -10.70 -10.88
C GLN A 148 -12.04 -9.85 -10.67
N GLY A 149 -11.89 -8.53 -10.58
CA GLY A 149 -13.04 -7.65 -10.43
C GLY A 149 -12.72 -6.16 -10.45
N PRO A 150 -13.72 -5.32 -10.81
CA PRO A 150 -13.59 -3.86 -10.88
C PRO A 150 -13.38 -3.16 -9.52
N GLY A 151 -13.23 -3.92 -8.43
CA GLY A 151 -13.12 -3.40 -7.07
C GLY A 151 -11.70 -3.12 -6.56
N ALA A 152 -10.65 -3.46 -7.33
CA ALA A 152 -9.26 -3.36 -6.86
C ALA A 152 -8.84 -1.93 -6.48
N ALA A 153 -9.18 -0.94 -7.31
CA ALA A 153 -8.87 0.47 -7.05
C ALA A 153 -9.62 1.00 -5.80
N GLN A 154 -10.90 0.66 -5.67
CA GLN A 154 -11.69 1.01 -4.49
C GLN A 154 -11.09 0.37 -3.23
N ARG A 155 -10.68 -0.90 -3.31
CA ARG A 155 -10.07 -1.58 -2.17
C ARG A 155 -8.72 -0.99 -1.79
N ALA A 156 -7.89 -0.62 -2.76
CA ALA A 156 -6.63 0.07 -2.49
C ALA A 156 -6.85 1.42 -1.79
N ALA A 157 -7.89 2.17 -2.17
CA ALA A 157 -8.24 3.42 -1.49
C ALA A 157 -8.74 3.19 -0.04
N GLU A 158 -9.47 2.10 0.22
CA GLU A 158 -9.84 1.73 1.59
C GLU A 158 -8.63 1.33 2.44
N ILE A 159 -7.68 0.59 1.86
CA ILE A 159 -6.41 0.26 2.51
C ILE A 159 -5.63 1.55 2.82
N GLU A 160 -5.55 2.48 1.87
CA GLU A 160 -4.91 3.79 2.10
C GLU A 160 -5.56 4.51 3.29
N ALA A 161 -6.88 4.65 3.30
CA ALA A 161 -7.59 5.32 4.39
C ALA A 161 -7.35 4.63 5.74
N PHE A 162 -7.33 3.30 5.77
CA PHE A 162 -7.04 2.52 6.98
C PHE A 162 -5.63 2.79 7.49
N VAL A 163 -4.62 2.69 6.62
CA VAL A 163 -3.22 2.88 6.97
C VAL A 163 -2.98 4.32 7.44
N ASP A 164 -3.50 5.31 6.73
CA ASP A 164 -3.34 6.73 7.07
C ASP A 164 -3.91 7.05 8.45
N ALA A 165 -5.14 6.61 8.74
CA ALA A 165 -5.79 6.83 10.03
C ALA A 165 -5.00 6.19 11.19
N HIS A 166 -4.52 4.95 11.01
CA HIS A 166 -3.74 4.27 12.04
C HIS A 166 -2.33 4.84 12.19
N SER A 167 -1.68 5.24 11.10
CA SER A 167 -0.36 5.89 11.15
C SER A 167 -0.41 7.20 11.91
N CYS A 168 -1.47 8.01 11.77
CA CYS A 168 -1.69 9.20 12.60
C CYS A 168 -1.73 8.86 14.10
N SER A 169 -2.58 7.92 14.50
CA SER A 169 -2.70 7.51 15.92
C SER A 169 -1.40 6.93 16.49
N LEU A 170 -0.70 6.11 15.69
CA LEU A 170 0.59 5.54 16.06
C LEU A 170 1.71 6.59 16.11
N GLY A 171 1.64 7.62 15.26
CA GLY A 171 2.52 8.78 15.29
C GLY A 171 2.41 9.54 16.61
N ASP A 172 1.18 9.79 17.07
CA ASP A 172 0.91 10.42 18.37
C ASP A 172 1.40 9.54 19.54
N ALA A 173 1.18 8.22 19.46
CA ALA A 173 1.68 7.27 20.45
C ALA A 173 3.21 7.27 20.51
N TYR A 174 3.88 7.27 19.36
CA TYR A 174 5.34 7.37 19.28
C TYR A 174 5.85 8.70 19.84
N ALA A 175 5.24 9.83 19.47
CA ALA A 175 5.63 11.14 19.97
C ALA A 175 5.51 11.23 21.51
N ARG A 176 4.43 10.72 22.08
CA ARG A 176 4.28 10.61 23.54
C ARG A 176 5.37 9.74 24.16
N ALA A 177 5.60 8.54 23.61
CA ALA A 177 6.64 7.64 24.11
C ALA A 177 8.02 8.34 24.09
N PHE A 178 8.34 9.05 23.01
CA PHE A 178 9.56 9.83 22.87
C PHE A 178 9.68 10.93 23.96
N LEU A 179 8.63 11.74 24.15
CA LEU A 179 8.62 12.81 25.15
C LEU A 179 8.79 12.30 26.59
N PHE A 180 8.18 11.16 26.90
CA PHE A 180 8.26 10.55 28.23
C PHE A 180 9.40 9.54 28.38
N ARG A 181 10.32 9.46 27.40
CA ARG A 181 11.45 8.52 27.37
C ARG A 181 11.04 7.06 27.58
N GLN A 182 9.89 6.69 27.05
CA GLN A 182 9.37 5.33 27.02
C GLN A 182 9.79 4.63 25.72
N ASN A 183 9.90 3.30 25.78
CA ASN A 183 10.16 2.50 24.59
C ASN A 183 8.89 2.38 23.75
N TYR A 184 8.98 2.77 22.48
CA TYR A 184 7.95 2.47 21.50
C TYR A 184 8.29 1.16 20.78
N SER A 185 7.30 0.27 20.65
CA SER A 185 7.44 -0.97 19.89
C SER A 185 6.68 -0.89 18.57
N THR A 186 7.37 -1.18 17.46
CA THR A 186 6.74 -1.33 16.14
C THR A 186 5.69 -2.43 16.19
N VAL A 187 4.51 -2.16 15.66
CA VAL A 187 3.40 -3.11 15.63
C VAL A 187 3.19 -3.71 14.25
N VAL A 188 2.65 -4.93 14.19
CA VAL A 188 2.20 -5.56 12.95
C VAL A 188 0.69 -5.67 13.01
N LEU A 189 -0.01 -5.06 12.07
CA LEU A 189 -1.47 -4.95 12.07
C LEU A 189 -2.05 -5.49 10.77
N PRO A 190 -3.01 -6.42 10.80
CA PRO A 190 -3.75 -6.78 9.59
C PRO A 190 -4.69 -5.65 9.19
N VAL A 191 -4.68 -5.28 7.91
CA VAL A 191 -5.67 -4.34 7.37
C VAL A 191 -7.03 -5.01 7.35
N THR A 192 -8.00 -4.44 8.05
CA THR A 192 -9.35 -5.00 8.12
C THR A 192 -10.24 -4.45 7.00
N LEU A 193 -11.19 -5.26 6.54
CA LEU A 193 -12.22 -4.82 5.60
C LEU A 193 -13.17 -3.86 6.32
N CYS A 194 -13.47 -2.72 5.69
CA CYS A 194 -14.49 -1.82 6.21
C CYS A 194 -15.85 -2.52 6.11
N ALA A 195 -16.50 -2.80 7.24
CA ALA A 195 -17.78 -3.52 7.30
C ALA A 195 -18.90 -2.89 6.44
N SER A 196 -18.76 -1.59 6.12
CA SER A 196 -19.63 -0.81 5.25
C SER A 196 -19.82 -1.45 3.86
N ALA A 197 -18.81 -2.13 3.31
CA ALA A 197 -18.87 -2.75 1.99
C ALA A 197 -19.77 -3.99 1.94
N VAL A 198 -19.85 -4.75 3.04
CA VAL A 198 -20.61 -6.03 3.10
C VAL A 198 -22.12 -5.81 3.01
N ARG A 199 -22.63 -4.67 3.45
CA ARG A 199 -24.09 -4.38 3.41
C ARG A 199 -24.61 -4.09 2.01
N ARG A 200 -23.80 -3.57 1.08
CA ARG A 200 -24.28 -3.24 -0.29
C ARG A 200 -24.43 -4.49 -1.17
N SER A 201 -23.62 -5.52 -0.97
CA SER A 201 -23.71 -6.76 -1.77
C SER A 201 -24.86 -7.68 -1.37
N ARG A 202 -25.42 -7.54 -0.15
CA ARG A 202 -26.60 -8.32 0.26
C ARG A 202 -27.93 -7.72 -0.18
N LEU A 203 -27.96 -6.42 -0.50
CA LEU A 203 -29.19 -5.76 -0.96
C LEU A 203 -29.45 -5.94 -2.47
N SER A 204 -28.44 -6.32 -3.26
CA SER A 204 -28.61 -6.56 -4.71
C SER A 204 -29.08 -7.98 -5.06
N VAL A 205 -29.15 -8.91 -4.10
CA VAL A 205 -29.58 -10.31 -4.33
C VAL A 205 -31.06 -10.55 -3.94
N VAL A 206 -31.75 -9.57 -3.35
CA VAL A 206 -33.18 -9.66 -2.97
C VAL A 206 -34.07 -8.83 -3.91
N ALA A 207 -33.77 -8.85 -5.21
CA ALA A 207 -34.73 -8.50 -6.26
C ALA A 207 -35.08 -9.78 -7.05
N VAL A 208 -35.49 -10.83 -6.33
CA VAL A 208 -36.17 -11.96 -6.96
C VAL A 208 -37.58 -11.50 -7.28
N ARG A 209 -37.85 -11.40 -8.57
CA ARG A 209 -39.17 -11.27 -9.20
C ARG A 209 -40.28 -11.93 -8.37
N GLU A 210 -41.20 -11.13 -7.86
CA GLU A 210 -42.57 -11.60 -7.67
C GLU A 210 -43.17 -11.78 -9.08
N CYS A 211 -43.19 -13.02 -9.55
CA CYS A 211 -44.07 -13.40 -10.65
C CYS A 211 -45.50 -13.48 -10.09
N ILE A 212 -46.27 -12.42 -10.32
CA ILE A 212 -47.73 -12.48 -10.21
C ILE A 212 -48.20 -13.44 -11.32
N THR A 213 -48.88 -14.51 -10.91
CA THR A 213 -49.54 -15.45 -11.83
C THR A 213 -51.00 -15.05 -11.90
N ASP A 214 -51.44 -14.61 -13.07
CA ASP A 214 -52.86 -14.44 -13.37
C ASP A 214 -53.44 -15.77 -13.85
N ALA A 215 -54.68 -16.06 -13.45
CA ALA A 215 -55.34 -17.36 -13.54
C ALA A 215 -55.81 -17.78 -14.95
N GLU A 216 -55.32 -17.17 -16.02
CA GLU A 216 -55.66 -17.57 -17.40
C GLU A 216 -54.39 -17.76 -18.23
N GLY A 217 -54.11 -19.02 -18.57
CA GLY A 217 -52.89 -19.44 -19.25
C GLY A 217 -52.78 -18.91 -20.68
N ALA A 218 -52.11 -17.77 -20.85
CA ALA A 218 -51.57 -17.33 -22.13
C ALA A 218 -50.18 -16.70 -21.95
N VAL A 219 -49.15 -17.34 -22.50
CA VAL A 219 -47.79 -16.81 -22.55
C VAL A 219 -47.66 -15.92 -23.79
N HIS A 220 -47.67 -14.61 -23.60
CA HIS A 220 -47.27 -13.65 -24.64
C HIS A 220 -45.84 -13.16 -24.39
N CYS A 221 -44.92 -13.58 -25.26
CA CYS A 221 -43.59 -13.00 -25.34
C CYS A 221 -43.67 -11.60 -25.99
N MET A 222 -43.42 -10.56 -25.22
CA MET A 222 -43.20 -9.21 -25.74
C MET A 222 -41.77 -9.11 -26.34
N PRO A 223 -41.59 -8.54 -27.55
CA PRO A 223 -40.27 -8.29 -28.08
C PRO A 223 -39.59 -7.16 -27.30
N SER A 224 -38.33 -7.40 -26.90
CA SER A 224 -37.46 -6.43 -26.27
C SER A 224 -37.13 -5.29 -27.24
N VAL A 225 -37.49 -4.06 -26.86
CA VAL A 225 -37.04 -2.83 -27.54
C VAL A 225 -35.57 -2.58 -27.17
N PRO A 226 -34.65 -2.43 -28.14
CA PRO A 226 -33.27 -2.05 -27.85
C PRO A 226 -33.17 -0.58 -27.43
N PRO A 227 -32.25 -0.21 -26.51
CA PRO A 227 -32.07 1.17 -26.10
C PRO A 227 -31.41 2.00 -27.21
N SER A 228 -32.10 3.06 -27.62
CA SER A 228 -31.60 4.07 -28.55
C SER A 228 -30.45 4.86 -27.90
N CYS A 229 -29.28 4.85 -28.52
CA CYS A 229 -28.19 5.77 -28.20
C CYS A 229 -28.57 7.19 -28.63
N VAL A 230 -28.69 8.11 -27.68
CA VAL A 230 -28.72 9.55 -27.96
C VAL A 230 -27.29 10.07 -27.92
N VAL A 231 -26.80 10.48 -29.09
CA VAL A 231 -25.58 11.28 -29.24
C VAL A 231 -26.00 12.74 -29.09
N ASN A 232 -25.46 13.45 -28.10
CA ASN A 232 -25.52 14.90 -28.06
C ASN A 232 -24.16 15.46 -28.47
N PHE A 233 -24.23 16.46 -29.35
CA PHE A 233 -23.15 17.27 -29.90
C PHE A 233 -22.44 18.11 -28.84
#